data_AF-A0A818YUE8-F1
#
_entry.id   AF-A0A818YUE8-F1
#
_cell.length_a   1.000
_cell.length_b   1.000
_cell.length_c   1.000
_cell.angle_alpha   90.00
_cell.angle_beta   90.00
_cell.angle_gamma   90.00
#
_symmetry.space_group_name_H-M   'P 1'
#
loop_
_entity.id
_entity.type
_entity.pdbx_description
1 polymer ?
#
loop_
_entity_poly.entity_id
_entity_poly.type
_entity_poly.pdbx_seq_one_letter_code
_entity_poly.pdbx_strand_id
1 'polypeptide(L)'
;MPNNDVVYHLQLFDDKTNCYCLSDCLRRIFMWSKQNPRHYPIFLFMEVKQMFYEDLLTGLTGGVRCQHLESIIKQILQLFSIDSFILPEQIQGNQSSINLALKKQRQHQLYAHYTYEDYGWPPLYVSLGKILPIFTNDEPNIIELISTCKPFSKFFFILQTNLDLPYASFISISNPLRDEQLMIQCANNGQITRVLLKYDGGQLIDNYRQAKQYGIHIISTDSVQCSDTELCQSIANDFQSYSPILCNTVTAPSFCNRTVLVV
;
A
#
# COMPACT_ATOMS: atom_id res chain seq x y z
N MET A 1 18.62 26.72 -2.07
CA MET A 1 17.97 25.72 -2.96
C MET A 1 16.56 25.54 -2.44
N PRO A 2 15.48 25.54 -3.25
CA PRO A 2 14.20 25.08 -2.73
C PRO A 2 14.42 23.63 -2.27
N ASN A 3 14.07 23.33 -1.03
CA ASN A 3 14.27 22.02 -0.40
C ASN A 3 13.53 20.94 -1.21
N ASN A 4 14.25 20.21 -2.06
CA ASN A 4 13.70 19.04 -2.75
C ASN A 4 13.99 17.83 -1.88
N ASP A 5 12.96 17.06 -1.53
CA ASP A 5 13.13 15.78 -0.87
C ASP A 5 13.85 14.81 -1.81
N VAL A 6 14.72 13.99 -1.23
CA VAL A 6 15.53 12.99 -1.96
C VAL A 6 15.10 11.58 -1.58
N VAL A 7 15.31 10.64 -2.50
CA VAL A 7 14.94 9.22 -2.35
C VAL A 7 16.21 8.40 -2.23
N TYR A 8 16.28 7.56 -1.21
CA TYR A 8 17.42 6.70 -0.91
C TYR A 8 16.98 5.46 -0.13
N HIS A 9 17.86 4.46 -0.04
CA HIS A 9 17.59 3.24 0.73
C HIS A 9 17.96 3.43 2.21
N LEU A 10 19.21 3.82 2.49
CA LEU A 10 19.72 4.11 3.84
C LEU A 10 20.41 5.47 3.87
N GLN A 11 20.01 6.33 4.81
CA GLN A 11 20.61 7.66 4.98
C GLN A 11 22.12 7.51 5.21
N LEU A 12 22.93 8.27 4.47
CA LEU A 12 24.41 8.25 4.51
C LEU A 12 25.13 6.97 4.03
N PHE A 13 24.45 5.82 3.98
CA PHE A 13 25.10 4.53 3.70
C PHE A 13 24.72 3.89 2.36
N ASP A 14 23.52 4.18 1.86
CA ASP A 14 23.03 3.62 0.60
C ASP A 14 22.07 4.60 -0.08
N ASP A 15 22.63 5.47 -0.90
CA ASP A 15 21.90 6.44 -1.72
C ASP A 15 21.49 5.89 -3.09
N LYS A 16 21.64 4.57 -3.32
CA LYS A 16 21.29 3.94 -4.59
C LYS A 16 19.79 4.01 -4.82
N THR A 17 19.43 4.68 -5.90
CA THR A 17 18.05 4.82 -6.36
C THR A 17 18.02 4.94 -7.88
N ASN A 18 16.88 4.58 -8.49
CA ASN A 18 16.64 4.75 -9.92
C ASN A 18 16.17 6.18 -10.28
N CYS A 19 15.85 6.98 -9.26
CA CYS A 19 15.49 8.40 -9.36
C CYS A 19 15.83 9.10 -8.04
N TYR A 20 16.65 10.16 -8.09
CA TYR A 20 17.21 10.77 -6.88
C TYR A 20 16.26 11.78 -6.22
N CYS A 21 15.73 12.72 -6.98
CA CYS A 21 14.76 13.68 -6.46
C CYS A 21 13.37 13.05 -6.38
N LEU A 22 12.65 13.27 -5.28
CA LEU A 22 11.26 12.80 -5.13
C LEU A 22 10.37 13.32 -6.28
N SER A 23 10.54 14.59 -6.65
CA SER A 23 9.81 15.21 -7.76
C SER A 23 10.07 14.52 -9.11
N ASP A 24 11.28 14.04 -9.36
CA ASP A 24 11.62 13.29 -10.58
C ASP A 24 11.01 11.89 -10.55
N CYS A 25 11.05 11.21 -9.40
CA CYS A 25 10.37 9.93 -9.21
C CYS A 25 8.86 10.04 -9.47
N LEU A 26 8.20 11.02 -8.84
CA LEU A 26 6.78 11.29 -9.01
C LEU A 26 6.44 11.63 -10.46
N ARG A 27 7.30 12.40 -11.15
CA ARG A 27 7.11 12.74 -12.57
C ARG A 27 7.14 11.51 -13.46
N ARG A 28 8.02 10.53 -13.19
CA ARG A 28 8.04 9.26 -13.95
C ARG A 28 6.74 8.48 -13.79
N ILE A 29 6.25 8.36 -12.56
CA ILE A 29 4.96 7.70 -12.27
C ILE A 29 3.81 8.46 -12.96
N PHE A 30 3.80 9.79 -12.86
CA PHE A 30 2.79 10.64 -13.49
C PHE A 30 2.73 10.44 -15.01
N MET A 31 3.88 10.55 -15.69
CA MET A 31 3.94 10.42 -17.14
C MET A 31 3.50 9.03 -17.60
N TRP A 32 3.92 7.98 -16.90
CA TRP A 32 3.48 6.61 -17.20
C TRP A 32 1.97 6.45 -16.98
N SER A 33 1.44 6.94 -15.85
CA SER A 33 0.01 6.87 -15.53
C SER A 33 -0.84 7.60 -16.60
N LYS A 34 -0.39 8.78 -17.05
CA LYS A 34 -1.05 9.54 -18.13
C LYS A 34 -1.06 8.80 -19.46
N GLN A 35 -0.01 8.05 -19.77
CA GLN A 35 0.07 7.23 -20.99
C GLN A 35 -0.75 5.95 -20.89
N ASN A 36 -1.14 5.54 -19.67
CA ASN A 36 -1.87 4.29 -19.39
C ASN A 36 -3.14 4.58 -18.58
N PRO A 37 -4.12 5.36 -19.09
CA PRO A 37 -5.23 5.89 -18.29
C PRO A 37 -6.16 4.85 -17.66
N ARG A 38 -6.06 3.58 -18.09
CA ARG A 38 -6.81 2.44 -17.54
C ARG A 38 -5.91 1.44 -16.81
N HIS A 39 -4.74 1.87 -16.35
CA HIS A 39 -3.86 1.02 -15.54
C HIS A 39 -4.58 0.55 -14.27
N TYR A 40 -4.19 -0.60 -13.73
CA TYR A 40 -4.66 -1.03 -12.42
C TYR A 40 -4.17 -0.08 -11.32
N PRO A 41 -4.85 -0.01 -10.16
CA PRO A 41 -4.51 0.94 -9.11
C PRO A 41 -3.03 0.86 -8.73
N ILE A 42 -2.35 2.00 -8.69
CA ILE A 42 -0.96 2.08 -8.22
C ILE A 42 -0.96 2.30 -6.72
N PHE A 43 -0.28 1.44 -5.98
CA PHE A 43 -0.01 1.65 -4.55
C PHE A 43 1.29 2.45 -4.40
N LEU A 44 1.16 3.75 -4.08
CA LEU A 44 2.29 4.65 -3.87
C LEU A 44 2.72 4.59 -2.41
N PHE A 45 3.64 3.69 -2.10
CA PHE A 45 4.26 3.61 -0.78
C PHE A 45 5.23 4.76 -0.57
N MET A 46 5.05 5.47 0.53
CA MET A 46 5.89 6.56 1.00
C MET A 46 6.46 6.21 2.36
N GLU A 47 7.77 5.96 2.38
CA GLU A 47 8.55 5.75 3.60
C GLU A 47 9.40 6.98 3.86
N VAL A 48 9.05 7.78 4.86
CA VAL A 48 9.82 8.97 5.23
C VAL A 48 10.91 8.54 6.19
N LYS A 49 12.18 8.62 5.80
CA LYS A 49 13.25 8.16 6.68
C LYS A 49 13.43 9.14 7.86
N GLN A 50 13.60 8.57 9.04
CA GLN A 50 14.04 9.27 10.25
C GLN A 50 15.04 8.34 10.95
N MET A 51 16.27 8.81 11.15
CA MET A 51 17.27 8.07 11.92
C MET A 51 18.02 9.03 12.84
N PHE A 52 17.85 8.88 14.15
CA PHE A 52 18.28 9.88 15.14
C PHE A 52 19.76 10.29 15.00
N TYR A 53 20.67 9.36 14.69
CA TYR A 53 22.09 9.66 14.60
C TYR A 53 22.44 10.38 13.30
N GLU A 54 21.92 9.91 12.17
CA GLU A 54 22.12 10.46 10.84
C GLU A 54 21.43 11.83 10.69
N ASP A 55 20.27 11.98 11.31
CA ASP A 55 19.53 13.23 11.41
C ASP A 55 20.29 14.26 12.24
N LEU A 56 20.95 13.84 13.34
CA LEU A 56 21.83 14.72 14.10
C LEU A 56 23.03 15.19 13.26
N LEU A 57 23.64 14.29 12.49
CA LEU A 57 24.77 14.61 11.60
C LEU A 57 24.38 15.53 10.43
N THR A 58 23.12 15.46 9.99
CA THR A 58 22.59 16.29 8.89
C THR A 58 21.85 17.54 9.36
N GLY A 59 21.69 17.73 10.67
CA GLY A 59 20.99 18.86 11.27
C GLY A 59 19.45 18.77 11.22
N LEU A 60 18.91 17.62 10.82
CA LEU A 60 17.47 17.32 10.75
C LEU A 60 16.93 16.90 12.13
N THR A 61 17.09 17.74 13.16
CA THR A 61 16.62 17.40 14.50
C THR A 61 15.10 17.56 14.64
N GLY A 62 14.45 16.68 15.42
CA GLY A 62 13.04 16.82 15.80
C GLY A 62 12.04 15.93 15.05
N GLY A 63 12.51 14.99 14.22
CA GLY A 63 11.70 13.94 13.61
C GLY A 63 10.68 14.41 12.56
N VAL A 64 9.84 13.48 12.10
CA VAL A 64 8.79 13.77 11.12
C VAL A 64 7.70 14.64 11.74
N ARG A 65 7.45 15.80 11.11
CA ARG A 65 6.44 16.79 11.53
C ARG A 65 5.41 17.01 10.43
N CYS A 66 4.24 17.52 10.82
CA CYS A 66 3.15 17.79 9.87
C CYS A 66 3.59 18.61 8.64
N GLN A 67 4.40 19.65 8.85
CA GLN A 67 4.94 20.48 7.77
C GLN A 67 5.80 19.70 6.75
N HIS A 68 6.51 18.65 7.15
CA HIS A 68 7.27 17.80 6.24
C HIS A 68 6.30 16.98 5.36
N LEU A 69 5.24 16.43 5.97
CA LEU A 69 4.21 15.67 5.27
C LEU A 69 3.40 16.56 4.32
N GLU A 70 3.08 17.79 4.72
CA GLU A 70 2.46 18.79 3.85
C GLU A 70 3.35 19.14 2.64
N SER A 71 4.66 19.25 2.85
CA SER A 71 5.62 19.47 1.76
C SER A 71 5.61 18.32 0.74
N ILE A 72 5.58 17.08 1.21
CA ILE A 72 5.49 15.88 0.37
C ILE A 72 4.16 15.87 -0.41
N ILE A 73 3.04 16.10 0.29
CA ILE A 73 1.70 16.15 -0.33
C ILE A 73 1.65 17.24 -1.41
N LYS A 74 2.23 18.41 -1.12
CA LYS A 74 2.31 19.52 -2.08
C LYS A 74 3.11 19.12 -3.33
N GLN A 75 4.24 18.44 -3.18
CA GLN A 75 5.02 17.95 -4.33
C GLN A 75 4.24 16.93 -5.17
N ILE A 76 3.48 16.05 -4.53
CA ILE A 76 2.58 15.12 -5.23
C ILE A 76 1.51 15.89 -6.00
N LEU A 77 0.81 16.81 -5.35
CA LEU A 77 -0.30 17.58 -5.95
C LEU A 77 0.15 18.66 -6.94
N GLN A 78 1.45 18.94 -7.05
CA GLN A 78 2.01 19.73 -8.16
C GLN A 78 1.94 18.99 -9.50
N LEU A 79 1.91 17.66 -9.48
CA LEU A 79 1.90 16.81 -10.68
C LEU A 79 0.53 16.16 -10.90
N PHE A 80 -0.08 15.65 -9.84
CA PHE A 80 -1.34 14.90 -9.90
C PHE A 80 -2.54 15.76 -9.50
N SER A 81 -3.68 15.56 -10.16
CA SER A 81 -4.96 16.07 -9.64
C SER A 81 -5.38 15.26 -8.42
N ILE A 82 -6.14 15.86 -7.49
CA ILE A 82 -6.72 15.11 -6.37
C ILE A 82 -7.60 13.95 -6.86
N ASP A 83 -8.24 14.10 -8.02
CA ASP A 83 -9.08 13.06 -8.64
C ASP A 83 -8.27 11.87 -9.18
N SER A 84 -6.94 11.96 -9.23
CA SER A 84 -6.08 10.83 -9.57
C SER A 84 -5.96 9.84 -8.41
N PHE A 85 -6.44 10.18 -7.21
CA PHE A 85 -6.27 9.37 -6.01
C PHE A 85 -7.58 8.72 -5.54
N ILE A 86 -7.44 7.55 -4.91
CA ILE A 86 -8.40 7.04 -3.95
C ILE A 86 -7.84 7.39 -2.56
N LEU A 87 -8.65 8.02 -1.72
CA LEU A 87 -8.22 8.63 -0.46
C LEU A 87 -8.97 8.06 0.76
N PRO A 88 -8.36 8.10 1.95
CA PRO A 88 -8.96 7.64 3.21
C PRO A 88 -10.42 8.04 3.43
N GLU A 89 -10.77 9.31 3.22
CA GLU A 89 -12.13 9.80 3.48
C GLU A 89 -13.17 9.16 2.55
N GLN A 90 -12.79 8.80 1.31
CA GLN A 90 -13.69 8.12 0.38
C GLN A 90 -13.98 6.68 0.83
N ILE A 91 -12.99 6.02 1.44
CA ILE A 91 -13.16 4.66 1.98
C ILE A 91 -13.93 4.69 3.29
N GLN A 92 -13.76 5.73 4.10
CA GLN A 92 -14.54 5.89 5.34
C GLN A 92 -16.01 6.21 5.05
N GLY A 93 -16.28 7.08 4.08
CA GLY A 93 -17.60 7.64 3.84
C GLY A 93 -18.20 8.23 5.12
N ASN A 94 -19.46 7.90 5.39
CA ASN A 94 -20.19 8.36 6.59
C ASN A 94 -19.97 7.49 7.84
N GLN A 95 -19.06 6.51 7.80
CA GLN A 95 -18.80 5.63 8.93
C GLN A 95 -17.88 6.30 9.97
N SER A 96 -17.94 5.81 11.20
CA SER A 96 -17.11 6.34 12.30
C SER A 96 -15.62 6.03 12.15
N SER A 97 -15.26 5.05 11.30
CA SER A 97 -13.88 4.69 11.00
C SER A 97 -13.77 3.92 9.68
N ILE A 98 -12.60 3.96 9.05
CA ILE A 98 -12.32 3.18 7.84
C ILE A 98 -12.46 1.68 8.11
N ASN A 99 -11.96 1.20 9.25
CA ASN A 99 -12.06 -0.20 9.65
C ASN A 99 -13.53 -0.66 9.71
N LEU A 100 -14.41 0.16 10.30
CA LEU A 100 -15.84 -0.14 10.34
C LEU A 100 -16.47 -0.12 8.95
N ALA A 101 -16.11 0.84 8.10
CA ALA A 101 -16.59 0.90 6.72
C ALA A 101 -16.27 -0.37 5.94
N LEU A 102 -15.02 -0.85 6.01
CA LEU A 102 -14.58 -2.07 5.34
C LEU A 102 -15.33 -3.30 5.85
N LYS A 103 -15.48 -3.45 7.18
CA LYS A 103 -16.22 -4.55 7.78
C LYS A 103 -17.69 -4.56 7.36
N LYS A 104 -18.35 -3.39 7.36
CA LYS A 104 -19.75 -3.26 6.89
C LYS A 104 -19.88 -3.57 5.41
N GLN A 105 -18.95 -3.09 4.58
CA GLN A 105 -18.94 -3.38 3.15
C GLN A 105 -18.86 -4.90 2.91
N ARG A 106 -17.96 -5.59 3.62
CA ARG A 106 -17.85 -7.06 3.54
C ARG A 106 -19.11 -7.77 3.99
N GLN A 107 -19.70 -7.35 5.10
CA GLN A 107 -20.97 -7.91 5.57
C GLN A 107 -22.07 -7.73 4.52
N HIS A 108 -22.21 -6.55 3.91
CA HIS A 108 -23.21 -6.32 2.86
C HIS A 108 -22.97 -7.18 1.62
N GLN A 109 -21.72 -7.31 1.17
CA GLN A 109 -21.36 -8.12 0.00
C GLN A 109 -21.65 -9.62 0.19
N LEU A 110 -21.75 -10.12 1.43
CA LEU A 110 -22.14 -11.50 1.72
C LEU A 110 -23.66 -11.75 1.53
N TYR A 111 -24.49 -10.71 1.63
CA TYR A 111 -25.96 -10.84 1.66
C TYR A 111 -26.68 -10.16 0.49
N ALA A 112 -26.00 -9.28 -0.26
CA ALA A 112 -26.55 -8.55 -1.40
C ALA A 112 -25.73 -8.79 -2.68
N HIS A 113 -26.31 -8.53 -3.85
CA HIS A 113 -25.53 -8.37 -5.07
C HIS A 113 -24.46 -7.28 -4.86
N TYR A 114 -23.29 -7.44 -5.46
CA TYR A 114 -22.15 -6.53 -5.30
C TYR A 114 -22.53 -5.10 -5.70
N THR A 115 -23.00 -4.30 -4.73
CA THR A 115 -23.46 -2.92 -4.93
C THR A 115 -22.35 -1.94 -4.56
N TYR A 116 -22.27 -0.85 -5.31
CA TYR A 116 -21.41 0.27 -5.00
C TYR A 116 -21.98 1.04 -3.79
N GLU A 117 -21.22 1.10 -2.70
CA GLU A 117 -21.55 1.84 -1.49
C GLU A 117 -20.82 3.21 -1.49
N ASP A 118 -21.31 4.17 -0.71
CA ASP A 118 -20.64 5.46 -0.47
C ASP A 118 -19.47 5.36 0.54
N TYR A 119 -19.10 4.13 0.92
CA TYR A 119 -17.97 3.79 1.77
C TYR A 119 -17.35 2.44 1.36
N GLY A 120 -16.16 2.15 1.89
CA GLY A 120 -15.38 0.96 1.58
C GLY A 120 -14.64 1.07 0.25
N TRP A 121 -14.05 -0.04 -0.21
CA TRP A 121 -13.27 -0.03 -1.44
C TRP A 121 -14.17 0.12 -2.67
N PRO A 122 -13.86 1.05 -3.60
CA PRO A 122 -14.54 1.07 -4.88
C PRO A 122 -14.23 -0.20 -5.70
N PRO A 123 -15.15 -0.64 -6.57
CA PRO A 123 -14.91 -1.74 -7.48
C PRO A 123 -13.74 -1.40 -8.41
N LEU A 124 -13.01 -2.42 -8.86
CA LEU A 124 -11.77 -2.21 -9.62
C LEU A 124 -11.97 -1.38 -10.91
N TYR A 125 -13.15 -1.42 -11.55
CA TYR A 125 -13.42 -0.62 -12.75
C TYR A 125 -13.48 0.89 -12.46
N VAL A 126 -13.89 1.29 -11.25
CA VAL A 126 -13.83 2.68 -10.76
C VAL A 126 -12.40 3.05 -10.36
N SER A 127 -11.63 2.06 -9.92
CA SER A 127 -10.26 2.23 -9.45
C SER A 127 -9.21 2.27 -10.57
N LEU A 128 -9.58 1.97 -11.82
CA LEU A 128 -8.65 2.07 -12.96
C LEU A 128 -8.12 3.50 -13.11
N GLY A 129 -6.82 3.63 -13.36
CA GLY A 129 -6.13 4.92 -13.48
C GLY A 129 -5.92 5.66 -12.15
N LYS A 130 -6.28 5.06 -11.01
CA LYS A 130 -6.16 5.67 -9.69
C LYS A 130 -4.87 5.28 -8.97
N ILE A 131 -4.51 6.09 -7.98
CA ILE A 131 -3.35 5.92 -7.12
C ILE A 131 -3.82 5.89 -5.66
N LEU A 132 -3.27 4.99 -4.86
CA LEU A 132 -3.50 4.90 -3.42
C LEU A 132 -2.19 5.30 -2.71
N PRO A 133 -2.14 6.49 -2.08
CA PRO A 133 -0.97 6.92 -1.33
C PRO A 133 -0.97 6.23 0.05
N ILE A 134 0.12 5.52 0.35
CA ILE A 134 0.24 4.74 1.57
C ILE A 134 1.50 5.17 2.31
N PHE A 135 1.34 5.56 3.57
CA PHE A 135 2.43 5.86 4.46
C PHE A 135 2.90 4.58 5.18
N THR A 136 4.19 4.26 5.09
CA THR A 136 4.73 2.95 5.53
C THR A 136 5.67 2.99 6.72
N ASN A 137 5.79 4.13 7.39
CA ASN A 137 6.68 4.23 8.55
C ASN A 137 6.04 3.65 9.81
N ASP A 138 6.87 2.95 10.58
CA ASP A 138 6.65 2.74 12.01
C ASP A 138 7.04 4.01 12.79
N GLU A 139 6.45 5.16 12.44
CA GLU A 139 6.69 6.42 13.16
C GLU A 139 6.23 6.26 14.62
N PRO A 140 7.11 6.49 15.63
CA PRO A 140 6.71 6.42 17.04
C PRO A 140 5.54 7.36 17.35
N ASN A 141 5.43 8.47 16.61
CA ASN A 141 4.42 9.50 16.79
C ASN A 141 3.28 9.43 15.76
N ILE A 142 3.10 8.30 15.06
CA ILE A 142 2.07 8.17 14.01
C ILE A 142 0.66 8.52 14.50
N ILE A 143 0.32 8.15 15.75
CA ILE A 143 -0.98 8.45 16.37
C ILE A 143 -1.16 9.97 16.56
N GLU A 144 -0.11 10.65 17.01
CA GLU A 144 -0.12 12.11 17.13
C GLU A 144 -0.26 12.76 15.74
N LEU A 145 0.49 12.30 14.74
CA LEU A 145 0.41 12.82 13.38
C LEU A 145 -0.99 12.64 12.78
N ILE A 146 -1.61 11.47 12.93
CA ILE A 146 -2.97 11.22 12.45
C ILE A 146 -3.98 12.18 13.09
N SER A 147 -3.84 12.45 14.39
CA SER A 147 -4.78 13.28 15.15
C SER A 147 -4.58 14.78 14.96
N THR A 148 -3.34 15.23 14.75
CA THR A 148 -2.99 16.66 14.69
C THR A 148 -2.76 17.18 13.27
N CYS A 149 -2.33 16.33 12.34
CA CYS A 149 -2.00 16.72 10.97
C CYS A 149 -3.12 16.32 9.98
N LYS A 150 -4.12 17.19 9.81
CA LYS A 150 -5.26 16.93 8.91
C LYS A 150 -4.87 16.66 7.45
N PRO A 151 -3.95 17.40 6.82
CA PRO A 151 -3.57 17.09 5.44
C PRO A 151 -3.01 15.68 5.30
N PHE A 152 -2.20 15.24 6.27
CA PHE A 152 -1.65 13.89 6.30
C PHE A 152 -2.73 12.82 6.43
N SER A 153 -3.58 12.89 7.46
CA SER A 153 -4.59 11.86 7.74
C SER A 153 -5.69 11.78 6.68
N LYS A 154 -5.94 12.87 5.94
CA LYS A 154 -6.85 12.87 4.79
C LYS A 154 -6.23 12.34 3.51
N PHE A 155 -4.91 12.47 3.36
CA PHE A 155 -4.24 12.11 2.12
C PHE A 155 -3.74 10.66 2.14
N PHE A 156 -3.06 10.23 3.20
CA PHE A 156 -2.41 8.92 3.24
C PHE A 156 -3.24 7.86 3.96
N PHE A 157 -3.30 6.67 3.38
CA PHE A 157 -3.58 5.46 4.15
C PHE A 157 -2.37 5.09 5.00
N ILE A 158 -2.61 4.51 6.17
CA ILE A 158 -1.54 4.12 7.10
C ILE A 158 -1.39 2.62 7.05
N LEU A 159 -0.20 2.17 6.64
CA LEU A 159 0.18 0.77 6.74
C LEU A 159 0.56 0.45 8.18
N GLN A 160 0.05 -0.66 8.71
CA GLN A 160 0.21 -1.02 10.12
C GLN A 160 0.05 -2.54 10.33
N THR A 161 0.30 -3.06 11.55
CA THR A 161 0.24 -4.51 11.86
C THR A 161 -0.94 -4.94 12.77
N ASN A 162 -1.55 -4.02 13.50
CA ASN A 162 -2.73 -4.20 14.34
C ASN A 162 -4.08 -3.99 13.59
N LEU A 163 -4.78 -5.08 13.30
CA LEU A 163 -6.04 -5.05 12.55
C LEU A 163 -7.19 -4.27 13.22
N ASP A 164 -7.11 -3.95 14.51
CA ASP A 164 -8.23 -3.38 15.28
C ASP A 164 -8.22 -1.86 15.34
N LEU A 165 -7.19 -1.22 14.77
CA LEU A 165 -7.09 0.24 14.72
C LEU A 165 -8.21 0.85 13.86
N PRO A 166 -8.76 2.01 14.22
CA PRO A 166 -9.87 2.63 13.47
C PRO A 166 -9.50 2.98 12.02
N TYR A 167 -8.23 3.31 11.76
CA TYR A 167 -7.70 3.62 10.43
C TYR A 167 -7.17 2.39 9.67
N ALA A 168 -7.33 1.18 10.21
CA ALA A 168 -6.82 -0.05 9.63
C ALA A 168 -7.49 -0.38 8.28
N SER A 169 -6.78 -0.04 7.20
CA SER A 169 -7.14 -0.33 5.81
C SER A 169 -6.07 -1.14 5.11
N PHE A 170 -4.80 -0.91 5.44
CA PHE A 170 -3.65 -1.67 4.96
C PHE A 170 -2.96 -2.37 6.10
N ILE A 171 -2.78 -3.70 5.99
CA ILE A 171 -2.11 -4.52 6.99
C ILE A 171 -0.81 -5.07 6.42
N SER A 172 0.29 -4.84 7.13
CA SER A 172 1.57 -5.47 6.83
C SER A 172 1.73 -6.75 7.65
N ILE A 173 2.07 -7.84 6.98
CA ILE A 173 2.35 -9.15 7.59
C ILE A 173 3.77 -9.56 7.22
N SER A 174 4.56 -9.98 8.21
CA SER A 174 5.96 -10.38 7.99
C SER A 174 6.18 -11.88 8.08
N ASN A 175 5.27 -12.66 8.67
CA ASN A 175 5.41 -14.10 8.77
C ASN A 175 4.10 -14.83 8.40
N PRO A 176 3.80 -14.98 7.09
CA PRO A 176 2.60 -15.70 6.63
C PRO A 176 2.42 -17.10 7.21
N LEU A 177 3.51 -17.83 7.50
CA LEU A 177 3.44 -19.17 8.09
C LEU A 177 2.92 -19.17 9.53
N ARG A 178 3.08 -18.08 10.26
CA ARG A 178 2.56 -17.92 11.65
C ARG A 178 1.27 -17.11 11.72
N ASP A 179 1.05 -16.24 10.75
CA ASP A 179 -0.01 -15.23 10.77
C ASP A 179 -1.21 -15.59 9.86
N GLU A 180 -1.48 -16.89 9.67
CA GLU A 180 -2.57 -17.37 8.81
C GLU A 180 -3.94 -16.82 9.21
N GLN A 181 -4.28 -16.89 10.51
CA GLN A 181 -5.53 -16.35 11.02
C GLN A 181 -5.64 -14.84 10.78
N LEU A 182 -4.54 -14.10 10.91
CA LEU A 182 -4.53 -12.67 10.63
C LEU A 182 -4.81 -12.40 9.15
N MET A 183 -4.21 -13.16 8.23
CA MET A 183 -4.49 -13.03 6.79
C MET A 183 -5.97 -13.29 6.46
N ILE A 184 -6.56 -14.34 7.04
CA ILE A 184 -8.00 -14.66 6.87
C ILE A 184 -8.86 -13.52 7.43
N GLN A 185 -8.54 -13.01 8.63
CA GLN A 185 -9.26 -11.89 9.24
C GLN A 185 -9.17 -10.63 8.38
N CYS A 186 -8.00 -10.30 7.86
CA CYS A 186 -7.81 -9.15 6.96
C CYS A 186 -8.68 -9.28 5.71
N ALA A 187 -8.68 -10.45 5.08
CA ALA A 187 -9.51 -10.70 3.91
C ALA A 187 -11.00 -10.51 4.24
N ASN A 188 -11.48 -11.14 5.32
CA ASN A 188 -12.88 -11.10 5.77
C ASN A 188 -13.34 -9.71 6.22
N ASN A 189 -12.45 -8.91 6.80
CA ASN A 189 -12.75 -7.55 7.25
C ASN A 189 -12.55 -6.51 6.13
N GLY A 190 -11.98 -6.91 4.99
CA GLY A 190 -11.84 -6.06 3.80
C GLY A 190 -10.57 -5.21 3.78
N GLN A 191 -9.55 -5.53 4.57
CA GLN A 191 -8.26 -4.85 4.47
C GLN A 191 -7.46 -5.32 3.25
N ILE A 192 -6.62 -4.42 2.76
CA ILE A 192 -5.60 -4.73 1.75
C ILE A 192 -4.34 -5.20 2.50
N THR A 193 -3.95 -6.45 2.24
CA THR A 193 -2.79 -7.07 2.91
C THR A 193 -1.53 -6.94 2.07
N ARG A 194 -0.47 -6.38 2.68
CA ARG A 194 0.91 -6.45 2.22
C ARG A 194 1.66 -7.53 2.97
N VAL A 195 2.30 -8.46 2.27
CA VAL A 195 3.26 -9.40 2.85
C VAL A 195 4.68 -8.89 2.56
N LEU A 196 5.40 -8.53 3.62
CA LEU A 196 6.82 -8.20 3.54
C LEU A 196 7.65 -9.47 3.76
N LEU A 197 8.19 -10.01 2.68
CA LEU A 197 9.08 -11.16 2.71
C LEU A 197 10.46 -10.72 3.20
N LYS A 198 10.75 -10.99 4.48
CA LYS A 198 12.05 -10.73 5.10
C LYS A 198 13.02 -11.87 4.82
N TYR A 199 14.30 -11.56 4.67
CA TYR A 199 15.34 -12.57 4.61
C TYR A 199 15.52 -13.19 6.00
N ASP A 200 15.08 -14.44 6.18
CA ASP A 200 15.05 -15.13 7.48
C ASP A 200 15.85 -16.45 7.50
N GLY A 201 16.74 -16.64 6.52
CA GLY A 201 17.60 -17.83 6.47
C GLY A 201 16.97 -19.06 5.82
N GLY A 202 15.86 -18.92 5.08
CA GLY A 202 15.45 -19.96 4.13
C GLY A 202 13.95 -20.15 3.88
N GLN A 203 13.05 -19.35 4.45
CA GLN A 203 11.60 -19.57 4.32
C GLN A 203 10.92 -18.63 3.32
N LEU A 204 11.69 -17.84 2.57
CA LEU A 204 11.18 -16.80 1.68
C LEU A 204 10.17 -17.34 0.65
N ILE A 205 10.48 -18.48 0.03
CA ILE A 205 9.60 -19.13 -0.94
C ILE A 205 8.36 -19.75 -0.28
N ASP A 206 8.49 -20.33 0.91
CA ASP A 206 7.36 -20.94 1.62
C ASP A 206 6.42 -19.88 2.17
N ASN A 207 6.96 -18.76 2.67
CA ASN A 207 6.18 -17.57 3.01
C ASN A 207 5.43 -17.03 1.79
N TYR A 208 6.06 -16.97 0.61
CA TYR A 208 5.40 -16.58 -0.64
C TYR A 208 4.26 -17.54 -1.02
N ARG A 209 4.51 -18.86 -1.00
CA ARG A 209 3.51 -19.89 -1.32
C ARG A 209 2.32 -19.83 -0.36
N GLN A 210 2.58 -19.70 0.94
CA GLN A 210 1.57 -19.58 1.97
C GLN A 210 0.72 -18.31 1.75
N ALA A 211 1.38 -17.16 1.59
CA ALA A 211 0.74 -15.87 1.38
C ALA A 211 -0.25 -15.92 0.19
N LYS A 212 0.12 -16.55 -0.92
CA LYS A 212 -0.75 -16.68 -2.11
C LYS A 212 -2.08 -17.38 -1.84
N GLN A 213 -2.15 -18.27 -0.85
CA GLN A 213 -3.36 -19.03 -0.57
C GLN A 213 -4.47 -18.19 0.08
N TYR A 214 -4.13 -17.04 0.67
CA TYR A 214 -5.05 -16.25 1.52
C TYR A 214 -5.40 -14.86 0.94
N GLY A 215 -5.29 -14.70 -0.38
CA GLY A 215 -5.80 -13.50 -1.04
C GLY A 215 -5.05 -12.22 -0.68
N ILE A 216 -3.72 -12.34 -0.59
CA ILE A 216 -2.81 -11.19 -0.49
C ILE A 216 -2.95 -10.26 -1.69
N HIS A 217 -2.69 -8.98 -1.45
CA HIS A 217 -2.81 -7.95 -2.49
C HIS A 217 -1.44 -7.46 -2.94
N ILE A 218 -0.48 -7.40 -2.01
CA ILE A 218 0.83 -6.84 -2.24
C ILE A 218 1.87 -7.76 -1.62
N ILE A 219 2.93 -8.06 -2.38
CA ILE A 219 4.14 -8.70 -1.86
C ILE A 219 5.28 -7.73 -2.08
N SER A 220 6.10 -7.53 -1.05
CA SER A 220 7.31 -6.73 -1.12
C SER A 220 8.47 -7.45 -0.45
N THR A 221 9.69 -7.09 -0.80
CA THR A 221 10.89 -7.58 -0.16
C THR A 221 12.00 -6.53 -0.29
N ASP A 222 12.81 -6.40 0.75
CA ASP A 222 13.97 -5.51 0.77
C ASP A 222 15.25 -6.26 0.32
N SER A 223 15.10 -7.50 -0.17
CA SER A 223 16.20 -8.46 -0.26
C SER A 223 16.14 -9.32 -1.52
N VAL A 224 16.40 -8.77 -2.72
CA VAL A 224 16.88 -9.60 -3.85
C VAL A 224 17.46 -8.79 -5.02
N GLN A 225 18.55 -9.31 -5.60
CA GLN A 225 18.77 -9.21 -7.05
C GLN A 225 17.83 -10.23 -7.73
N CYS A 226 16.91 -9.71 -8.54
CA CYS A 226 15.81 -10.48 -9.14
C CYS A 226 16.23 -11.11 -10.47
N SER A 227 17.16 -12.07 -10.46
CA SER A 227 17.50 -12.82 -11.69
C SER A 227 17.48 -14.34 -11.53
N ASP A 228 17.88 -14.90 -10.38
CA ASP A 228 18.19 -16.34 -10.32
C ASP A 228 17.69 -17.08 -9.06
N THR A 229 16.76 -16.51 -8.29
CA THR A 229 16.18 -17.22 -7.13
C THR A 229 14.90 -17.96 -7.46
N GLU A 230 14.62 -19.07 -6.75
CA GLU A 230 13.36 -19.82 -6.87
C GLU A 230 12.12 -18.93 -6.63
N LEU A 231 12.24 -17.95 -5.74
CA LEU A 231 11.19 -16.95 -5.51
C LEU A 231 10.92 -16.12 -6.77
N CYS A 232 11.97 -15.57 -7.40
CA CYS A 232 11.83 -14.73 -8.59
C CYS A 232 11.22 -15.52 -9.76
N GLN A 233 11.64 -16.77 -9.94
CA GLN A 233 11.05 -17.66 -10.95
C GLN A 233 9.58 -17.96 -10.64
N SER A 234 9.23 -18.22 -9.38
CA SER A 234 7.84 -18.46 -8.98
C SER A 234 6.96 -17.24 -9.24
N ILE A 235 7.42 -16.04 -8.84
CA ILE A 235 6.74 -14.78 -9.14
C ILE A 235 6.58 -14.59 -10.65
N ALA A 236 7.66 -14.75 -11.43
CA ALA A 236 7.61 -14.59 -12.88
C ALA A 236 6.61 -15.56 -13.53
N ASN A 237 6.59 -16.82 -13.11
CA ASN A 237 5.68 -17.84 -13.62
C ASN A 237 4.21 -17.52 -13.30
N ASP A 238 3.91 -16.96 -12.13
CA ASP A 238 2.55 -16.56 -11.78
C ASP A 238 2.04 -15.41 -12.65
N PHE A 239 2.93 -14.52 -13.09
CA PHE A 239 2.61 -13.39 -13.97
C PHE A 239 2.79 -13.67 -15.48
N GLN A 240 3.18 -14.89 -15.88
CA GLN A 240 3.26 -15.29 -17.30
C GLN A 240 1.88 -15.52 -17.94
N SER A 241 0.83 -15.69 -17.15
CA SER A 241 -0.52 -15.83 -17.67
C SER A 241 -1.06 -14.48 -18.21
N TYR A 242 -1.86 -14.52 -19.27
CA TYR A 242 -2.43 -13.32 -19.92
C TYR A 242 -3.34 -12.45 -19.01
N SER A 243 -3.60 -12.90 -17.78
CA SER A 243 -4.40 -12.22 -16.77
C SER A 243 -3.59 -12.04 -15.49
N PRO A 244 -2.99 -10.86 -15.24
CA PRO A 244 -2.23 -10.60 -14.01
C PRO A 244 -3.13 -10.40 -12.76
N ILE A 245 -4.45 -10.55 -12.90
CA ILE A 245 -5.41 -10.43 -11.80
C ILE A 245 -6.01 -11.78 -11.49
N LEU A 246 -6.05 -12.10 -10.19
CA LEU A 246 -6.62 -13.32 -9.64
C LEU A 246 -7.76 -12.98 -8.70
N CYS A 247 -8.78 -13.83 -8.69
CA CYS A 247 -9.84 -13.79 -7.70
C CYS A 247 -9.28 -14.14 -6.31
N ASN A 248 -9.61 -13.32 -5.31
CA ASN A 248 -9.28 -13.59 -3.92
C ASN A 248 -9.91 -14.91 -3.45
N THR A 249 -9.11 -15.87 -2.99
CA THR A 249 -9.58 -17.22 -2.63
C THR A 249 -10.52 -17.26 -1.43
N VAL A 250 -10.50 -16.24 -0.57
CA VAL A 250 -11.29 -16.18 0.66
C VAL A 250 -12.59 -15.41 0.43
N THR A 251 -12.54 -14.34 -0.38
CA THR A 251 -13.60 -13.32 -0.42
C THR A 251 -14.06 -12.94 -1.81
N ALA A 252 -13.53 -13.57 -2.85
CA ALA A 252 -14.04 -13.32 -4.19
C ALA A 252 -15.52 -13.71 -4.29
N PRO A 253 -16.33 -12.92 -5.00
CA PRO A 253 -17.71 -13.29 -5.25
C PRO A 253 -17.77 -14.54 -6.13
N SER A 254 -18.88 -15.27 -6.08
CA SER A 254 -19.06 -16.54 -6.80
C SER A 254 -18.89 -16.44 -8.32
N PHE A 255 -19.09 -15.24 -8.89
CA PHE A 255 -18.89 -14.99 -10.32
C PHE A 255 -17.41 -14.80 -10.71
N CYS A 256 -16.52 -14.52 -9.76
CA CYS A 256 -15.09 -14.39 -10.00
C CYS A 256 -14.47 -15.80 -10.00
N ASN A 257 -14.36 -16.41 -11.17
CA ASN A 257 -13.71 -17.70 -11.35
C ASN A 257 -12.31 -17.53 -11.98
N ARG A 258 -11.41 -18.47 -11.69
CA ARG A 258 -9.99 -18.43 -12.12
C ARG A 258 -9.77 -18.46 -13.65
N THR A 259 -10.83 -18.54 -14.45
CA THR A 259 -10.77 -18.70 -15.91
C THR A 259 -11.34 -17.51 -16.68
N VAL A 260 -12.09 -16.61 -16.04
CA VAL A 260 -12.64 -15.42 -16.69
C VAL A 260 -12.54 -14.23 -15.74
N LEU A 261 -11.72 -13.26 -16.14
CA LEU A 261 -11.64 -11.94 -15.55
C LEU A 261 -12.97 -11.22 -15.71
N VAL A 262 -13.73 -11.06 -14.64
CA VAL A 262 -14.61 -9.90 -14.47
C VAL A 262 -14.42 -9.36 -13.06
N VAL A 263 -14.05 -8.09 -13.05
CA VAL A 263 -13.92 -7.17 -11.92
C VAL A 263 -15.12 -7.23 -10.98
#